data_AF-A0A1V4X6W7-F1
#
_entry.id   AF-A0A1V4X6W7-F1
#
_cell.length_a   1.000
_cell.length_b   1.000
_cell.length_c   1.000
_cell.angle_alpha   90.00
_cell.angle_beta   90.00
_cell.angle_gamma   90.00
#
_symmetry.space_group_name_H-M   'P 1'
#
loop_
_entity.id
_entity.type
_entity.pdbx_description
1 polymer ?
#
loop_
_entity_poly.entity_id
_entity_poly.type
_entity_poly.pdbx_seq_one_letter_code
_entity_poly.pdbx_strand_id
1 'polypeptide(L)'
;MLIRLADTSWGPQFFVPTISIKYYSGRVLLRETLDDEMLRKELSAMNIDGTPVGFSNGWYIRKKGTQSWIKIGESTAREHDFATRLDTTELENGTYQVLGFMSAKIRTPGMKDVIVSRQNIADFEIRN
;
A
#
# COMPACT_ATOMS: atom_id res chain seq x y z
N MET A 1 -4.58 15.66 -19.34
CA MET A 1 -4.93 16.61 -18.27
C MET A 1 -4.55 15.97 -16.95
N LEU A 2 -3.50 16.46 -16.30
CA LEU A 2 -2.93 15.89 -15.08
C LEU A 2 -3.62 16.55 -13.88
N ILE A 3 -4.48 15.82 -13.16
CA ILE A 3 -5.05 16.33 -11.92
C ILE A 3 -4.15 15.82 -10.79
N ARG A 4 -3.39 16.75 -10.18
CA ARG A 4 -2.63 16.48 -8.95
C ARG A 4 -3.60 16.43 -7.78
N LEU A 5 -3.69 15.27 -7.13
CA LEU A 5 -4.32 15.14 -5.82
C LEU A 5 -3.20 15.11 -4.79
N ALA A 6 -3.09 16.19 -4.01
CA ALA A 6 -2.18 16.44 -2.88
C ALA A 6 -0.66 16.46 -3.20
N ASP A 7 -0.03 17.63 -3.01
CA ASP A 7 1.41 17.88 -3.20
C ASP A 7 2.32 17.28 -2.09
N THR A 8 1.87 16.29 -1.32
CA THR A 8 2.68 15.64 -0.27
C THR A 8 2.21 14.20 -0.01
N SER A 9 2.81 13.22 -0.71
CA SER A 9 2.54 11.80 -0.51
C SER A 9 3.81 10.98 -0.74
N TRP A 10 4.18 10.17 0.25
CA TRP A 10 5.24 9.14 0.21
C TRP A 10 4.69 7.78 -0.22
N GLY A 11 3.38 7.72 -0.46
CA GLY A 11 2.67 6.52 -0.84
C GLY A 11 2.56 6.38 -2.36
N PRO A 12 2.24 5.18 -2.83
CA PRO A 12 2.19 4.83 -4.23
C PRO A 12 1.27 5.75 -5.01
N GLN A 13 1.74 6.16 -6.18
CA GLN A 13 0.81 6.33 -7.28
C GLN A 13 0.30 4.95 -7.64
N PHE A 14 -0.87 4.60 -7.14
CA PHE A 14 -1.57 3.39 -7.55
C PHE A 14 -1.77 3.43 -9.07
N PHE A 15 -1.02 2.61 -9.81
CA PHE A 15 -1.43 2.15 -11.13
C PHE A 15 -2.33 0.93 -10.97
N VAL A 16 -3.41 1.09 -10.21
CA VAL A 16 -4.66 0.44 -10.63
C VAL A 16 -5.06 1.17 -11.92
N PRO A 17 -5.56 0.55 -13.00
CA PRO A 17 -5.92 1.26 -14.22
C PRO A 17 -6.85 2.43 -13.84
N THR A 18 -6.25 3.62 -13.74
CA THR A 18 -6.84 4.88 -13.35
C THR A 18 -7.64 4.92 -12.02
N ILE A 19 -7.25 5.84 -11.13
CA ILE A 19 -8.08 6.35 -10.01
C ILE A 19 -9.46 6.89 -10.50
N SER A 20 -9.67 7.03 -11.81
CA SER A 20 -10.98 7.33 -12.41
C SER A 20 -11.91 6.12 -12.61
N ILE A 21 -11.41 4.88 -12.50
CA ILE A 21 -12.26 3.68 -12.57
C ILE A 21 -12.67 3.32 -11.15
N LYS A 22 -13.94 3.58 -10.84
CA LYS A 22 -14.54 3.33 -9.52
C LYS A 22 -15.06 1.90 -9.35
N TYR A 23 -15.07 1.10 -10.42
CA TYR A 23 -15.74 -0.20 -10.48
C TYR A 23 -14.74 -1.30 -10.84
N TYR A 24 -14.64 -2.30 -9.97
CA TYR A 24 -13.77 -3.46 -10.17
C TYR A 24 -14.59 -4.74 -10.11
N SER A 25 -14.21 -5.70 -10.94
CA SER A 25 -14.77 -7.05 -10.96
C SER A 25 -13.72 -8.08 -11.38
N GLY A 26 -13.90 -9.33 -10.96
CA GLY A 26 -12.95 -10.41 -11.22
C GLY A 26 -11.63 -10.24 -10.49
N ARG A 27 -10.51 -10.36 -11.20
CA ARG A 27 -9.17 -10.35 -10.61
C ARG A 27 -8.50 -9.00 -10.73
N VAL A 28 -8.32 -8.34 -9.60
CA VAL A 28 -7.64 -7.04 -9.48
C VAL A 28 -6.20 -7.26 -9.01
N LEU A 29 -5.27 -6.51 -9.59
CA LEU A 29 -3.88 -6.53 -9.15
C LEU A 29 -3.60 -5.28 -8.31
N LEU A 30 -3.30 -5.50 -7.03
CA LEU A 30 -2.90 -4.47 -6.09
C LEU A 30 -1.39 -4.28 -6.19
N ARG A 31 -0.94 -3.02 -6.21
CA ARG A 31 0.48 -2.65 -6.31
C ARG A 31 0.73 -1.35 -5.58
N GLU A 32 1.93 -1.24 -5.04
CA GLU A 32 2.42 -0.06 -4.34
C GLU A 32 3.87 0.19 -4.75
N THR A 33 4.16 1.35 -5.32
CA THR A 33 5.53 1.81 -5.53
C THR A 33 6.09 2.42 -4.24
N LEU A 34 7.38 2.19 -4.00
CA LEU A 34 8.14 2.80 -2.93
C LEU A 34 9.01 3.93 -3.50
N ASP A 35 8.87 5.13 -2.97
CA ASP A 35 9.75 6.26 -3.25
C ASP A 35 10.85 6.33 -2.18
N ASP A 36 12.12 6.08 -2.55
CA ASP A 36 13.23 6.04 -1.59
C ASP A 36 13.67 7.41 -1.08
N GLU A 37 13.62 8.44 -1.94
CA GLU A 37 13.95 9.81 -1.50
C GLU A 37 12.97 10.22 -0.43
N MET A 38 11.74 9.93 -0.75
CA MET A 38 10.58 9.98 0.08
C MET A 38 10.48 8.73 0.97
N LEU A 39 11.57 8.11 1.38
CA LEU A 39 11.68 7.25 2.57
C LEU A 39 12.76 7.86 3.50
N ARG A 40 13.80 8.44 2.90
CA ARG A 40 14.94 9.04 3.59
C ARG A 40 14.57 10.29 4.40
N LYS A 41 13.80 11.23 3.84
CA LYS A 41 13.34 12.42 4.59
C LYS A 41 12.49 12.11 5.85
N GLU A 42 11.61 11.10 5.88
CA GLU A 42 10.84 10.75 7.09
C GLU A 42 11.74 10.05 8.10
N LEU A 43 12.63 9.14 7.66
CA LEU A 43 13.63 8.58 8.57
C LEU A 43 14.44 9.70 9.24
N SER A 44 14.87 10.69 8.45
CA SER A 44 15.55 11.88 8.97
C SER A 44 14.65 12.70 9.91
N ALA A 45 13.37 12.91 9.58
CA ALA A 45 12.43 13.65 10.42
C ALA A 45 12.14 12.94 11.76
N MET A 46 12.24 11.61 11.78
CA MET A 46 12.10 10.77 12.96
C MET A 46 13.42 10.60 13.74
N ASN A 47 14.51 11.26 13.32
CA ASN A 47 15.86 11.07 13.87
C ASN A 47 16.34 9.61 13.83
N ILE A 48 15.89 8.85 12.83
CA ILE A 48 16.34 7.48 12.58
C ILE A 48 17.46 7.54 11.55
N ASP A 49 18.69 7.43 12.05
CA ASP A 49 19.86 7.25 11.19
C ASP A 49 20.04 5.76 10.89
N GLY A 50 19.88 5.37 9.64
CA GLY A 50 19.94 3.96 9.24
C GLY A 50 19.60 3.73 7.78
N THR A 51 19.90 2.52 7.31
CA THR A 51 19.65 2.11 5.91
C THR A 51 18.53 1.09 5.86
N PRO A 52 17.55 1.23 4.93
CA PRO A 52 16.57 0.19 4.68
C PRO A 52 17.25 -1.10 4.21
N VAL A 53 16.97 -2.22 4.88
CA VAL A 53 17.53 -3.56 4.59
C VAL A 53 16.46 -4.56 4.17
N GLY A 54 15.19 -4.18 4.20
CA GLY A 54 14.09 -5.02 3.77
C GLY A 54 12.76 -4.28 3.77
N PHE A 55 11.83 -4.79 2.96
CA PHE A 55 10.49 -4.23 2.81
C PHE A 55 9.46 -5.35 2.79
N SER A 56 8.30 -5.08 3.35
CA SER A 56 7.10 -5.88 3.14
C SER A 56 5.88 -4.99 3.04
N ASN A 57 4.91 -5.38 2.21
CA ASN A 57 3.62 -4.72 2.13
C ASN A 57 2.51 -5.71 2.38
N GLY A 58 1.77 -5.52 3.47
CA GLY A 58 0.57 -6.27 3.77
C GLY A 58 -0.65 -5.65 3.11
N TRP A 59 -1.41 -6.43 2.37
CA TRP A 59 -2.64 -6.00 1.71
C TRP A 59 -3.86 -6.53 2.44
N TYR A 60 -4.82 -5.64 2.68
CA TYR A 60 -6.04 -5.93 3.42
C TYR A 60 -7.25 -5.32 2.74
N ILE A 61 -8.41 -5.96 2.87
CA ILE A 61 -9.69 -5.48 2.34
C ILE A 61 -10.75 -5.49 3.42
N ARG A 62 -11.69 -4.55 3.34
CA ARG A 62 -12.95 -4.62 4.08
C ARG A 62 -14.09 -3.99 3.29
N LYS A 63 -15.32 -4.40 3.58
CA LYS A 63 -16.51 -3.69 3.12
C LYS A 63 -16.59 -2.35 3.88
N LYS A 64 -16.89 -1.25 3.19
CA LYS A 64 -16.91 0.06 3.83
C LYS A 64 -17.98 0.09 4.94
N GLY A 65 -17.60 0.58 6.11
CA GLY A 65 -18.46 0.62 7.30
C GLY A 65 -18.34 -0.60 8.22
N THR A 66 -17.59 -1.65 7.85
CA THR A 66 -17.26 -2.73 8.77
C THR A 66 -15.99 -2.42 9.57
N GLN A 67 -15.84 -3.06 10.73
CA GLN A 67 -14.69 -2.85 11.61
C GLN A 67 -13.49 -3.75 11.24
N SER A 68 -13.75 -4.96 10.79
CA SER A 68 -12.72 -5.98 10.55
C SER A 68 -12.09 -5.88 9.16
N TRP A 69 -10.78 -6.11 9.11
CA TRP A 69 -9.99 -6.23 7.89
C TRP A 69 -9.70 -7.70 7.57
N ILE A 70 -9.80 -8.07 6.31
CA ILE A 70 -9.44 -9.38 5.79
C ILE A 70 -8.08 -9.25 5.09
N LYS A 71 -7.09 -10.06 5.50
CA LYS A 71 -5.78 -10.08 4.81
C LYS A 71 -5.94 -10.71 3.44
N ILE A 72 -5.56 -9.98 2.40
CA ILE A 72 -5.53 -10.43 1.00
C ILE A 72 -4.22 -11.18 0.75
N GLY A 73 -3.11 -10.62 1.22
CA GLY A 73 -1.78 -11.17 1.01
C GLY A 73 -0.69 -10.25 1.55
N GLU A 74 0.55 -10.63 1.30
CA GLU A 74 1.73 -9.84 1.63
C GLU A 74 2.78 -10.05 0.56
N SER A 75 3.51 -8.99 0.23
CA SER A 75 4.56 -9.04 -0.78
C SER A 75 5.82 -8.35 -0.27
N THR A 76 6.96 -8.96 -0.55
CA THR A 76 8.30 -8.40 -0.32
C THR A 76 9.01 -8.08 -1.63
N ALA A 77 8.39 -8.42 -2.76
CA ALA A 77 8.95 -8.29 -4.12
C ALA A 77 8.86 -6.84 -4.60
N ARG A 78 9.91 -6.07 -4.31
CA ARG A 78 10.00 -4.66 -4.67
C ARG A 78 10.05 -4.44 -6.19
N GLU A 79 10.71 -5.34 -6.91
CA GLU A 79 10.80 -5.37 -8.38
C GLU A 79 9.45 -5.59 -9.09
N HIS A 80 8.43 -5.98 -8.32
CA HIS A 80 7.07 -6.17 -8.77
C HIS A 80 6.10 -5.21 -8.07
N ASP A 81 6.58 -4.07 -7.56
CA ASP A 81 5.79 -3.06 -6.86
C ASP A 81 4.93 -3.67 -5.74
N PHE A 82 5.51 -4.63 -5.02
CA PHE A 82 4.85 -5.35 -3.93
C PHE A 82 3.48 -5.92 -4.33
N ALA A 83 3.37 -6.43 -5.56
CA ALA A 83 2.10 -6.83 -6.13
C ALA A 83 1.42 -7.96 -5.34
N THR A 84 0.09 -7.91 -5.27
CA THR A 84 -0.76 -9.00 -4.75
C THR A 84 -2.06 -9.06 -5.53
N ARG A 85 -2.57 -10.27 -5.78
CA ARG A 85 -3.84 -10.47 -6.48
C ARG A 85 -4.99 -10.45 -5.49
N LEU A 86 -6.02 -9.68 -5.82
CA LEU A 86 -7.31 -9.69 -5.16
C LEU A 86 -8.31 -10.33 -6.12
N ASP A 87 -8.93 -11.43 -5.71
CA ASP A 87 -10.06 -12.01 -6.43
C ASP A 87 -11.36 -11.47 -5.82
N THR A 88 -12.14 -10.73 -6.60
CA THR A 88 -13.39 -10.11 -6.14
C THR A 88 -14.62 -10.95 -6.44
N THR A 89 -14.51 -12.07 -7.16
CA THR A 89 -15.69 -12.85 -7.61
C THR A 89 -16.58 -13.34 -6.48
N GLU A 90 -15.98 -13.67 -5.34
CA GLU A 90 -16.67 -14.14 -4.13
C GLU A 90 -17.09 -12.99 -3.19
N LEU A 91 -16.81 -11.74 -3.56
CA LEU A 91 -17.18 -10.57 -2.77
C LEU A 91 -18.53 -10.03 -3.24
N GLU A 92 -19.37 -9.65 -2.29
CA GLU A 92 -20.64 -8.97 -2.59
C GLU A 92 -20.40 -7.64 -3.29
N ASN A 93 -21.35 -7.24 -4.13
CA ASN A 93 -21.34 -5.91 -4.74
C ASN A 93 -21.47 -4.81 -3.66
N GLY A 94 -20.73 -3.72 -3.82
CA GLY A 94 -20.77 -2.59 -2.91
C GLY A 94 -19.44 -1.84 -2.78
N THR A 95 -19.38 -0.90 -1.84
CA THR A 95 -18.17 -0.12 -1.60
C THR A 95 -17.23 -0.84 -0.62
N TYR A 96 -15.98 -0.95 -0.99
CA TYR A 96 -14.90 -1.56 -0.23
C TYR A 96 -13.77 -0.57 0.00
N GLN A 97 -12.94 -0.90 0.98
CA GLN A 97 -11.68 -0.22 1.24
C GLN A 97 -10.56 -1.25 1.14
N VAL A 98 -9.47 -0.87 0.47
CA VAL A 98 -8.22 -1.61 0.47
C VAL A 98 -7.21 -0.85 1.33
N LEU A 99 -6.47 -1.57 2.16
CA LEU A 99 -5.38 -1.05 2.97
C LEU A 99 -4.07 -1.69 2.53
N GLY A 100 -3.11 -0.86 2.17
CA GLY A 100 -1.70 -1.21 2.06
C GLY A 100 -1.00 -0.87 3.37
N PHE A 101 -0.23 -1.81 3.90
CA PHE A 101 0.55 -1.67 5.12
C PHE A 101 2.03 -1.93 4.81
N MET A 102 2.69 -0.89 4.32
CA MET A 102 4.10 -0.92 3.94
C MET A 102 4.98 -0.84 5.19
N SER A 103 5.92 -1.76 5.33
CA SER A 103 6.88 -1.82 6.43
C SER A 103 8.29 -1.85 5.87
N ALA A 104 9.11 -0.88 6.27
CA ALA A 104 10.53 -0.83 5.99
C ALA A 104 11.32 -1.25 7.23
N LYS A 105 12.20 -2.23 7.07
CA LYS A 105 13.15 -2.65 8.09
C LYS A 105 14.41 -1.83 7.93
N ILE A 106 14.74 -1.02 8.95
CA ILE A 106 15.85 -0.08 8.94
C ILE A 106 16.95 -0.60 9.85
N ARG A 107 18.16 -0.76 9.32
CA ARG A 107 19.34 -1.10 10.11
C ARG A 107 20.04 0.16 10.57
N THR A 108 20.07 0.37 11.89
CA THR A 108 20.73 1.51 12.53
C THR A 108 22.19 1.19 12.88
N PRO A 109 23.07 2.21 12.98
CA PRO A 109 24.39 2.03 13.57
C PRO A 109 24.28 1.52 15.01
N GLY A 110 24.87 0.35 15.31
CA GLY A 110 24.75 -0.31 16.63
C GLY A 110 23.82 -1.54 16.68
N MET A 111 23.48 -2.11 15.52
CA MET A 111 22.86 -3.44 15.32
C MET A 111 21.38 -3.62 15.75
N LYS A 112 20.68 -2.57 16.18
CA LYS A 112 19.22 -2.68 16.38
C LYS A 112 18.49 -2.39 15.06
N ASP A 113 17.77 -3.39 14.56
CA ASP A 113 16.85 -3.21 13.45
C ASP A 113 15.57 -2.52 13.98
N VAL A 114 15.17 -1.43 13.34
CA VAL A 114 13.92 -0.69 13.61
C VAL A 114 12.95 -0.97 12.47
N ILE A 115 11.66 -1.11 12.78
CA ILE A 115 10.62 -1.24 11.76
C ILE A 115 9.85 0.07 11.71
N VAL A 116 9.80 0.66 10.52
CA VAL A 116 9.00 1.86 10.23
C VAL A 116 7.90 1.44 9.28
N SER A 117 6.65 1.69 9.65
CA SER A 117 5.50 1.27 8.86
C SER A 117 4.60 2.45 8.51
N ARG A 118 4.00 2.40 7.33
CA ARG A 118 3.00 3.34 6.85
C ARG A 118 1.77 2.59 6.35
N GLN A 119 0.61 3.10 6.70
CA GLN A 119 -0.65 2.60 6.18
C GLN A 119 -1.22 3.56 5.15
N ASN A 120 -1.86 3.01 4.12
CA ASN A 120 -2.62 3.76 3.14
C ASN A 120 -3.96 3.08 2.91
N ILE A 121 -5.05 3.85 2.80
CA ILE A 121 -6.40 3.32 2.59
C ILE A 121 -7.00 3.98 1.34
N ALA A 122 -7.50 3.15 0.43
CA ALA A 122 -8.21 3.60 -0.76
C ALA A 122 -9.60 2.97 -0.84
N ASP A 123 -10.58 3.77 -1.25
CA ASP A 123 -11.96 3.33 -1.47
C ASP A 123 -12.16 2.90 -2.93
N PHE A 124 -12.92 1.83 -3.15
CA PHE A 124 -13.33 1.37 -4.47
C PHE A 124 -14.69 0.67 -4.41
N GLU A 125 -15.34 0.49 -5.55
CA GLU A 125 -16.63 -0.21 -5.63
C GLU A 125 -16.46 -1.53 -6.41
N ILE A 126 -17.01 -2.61 -5.86
CA ILE A 126 -17.05 -3.94 -6.48
C ILE A 126 -18.40 -4.11 -7.16
N ARG A 127 -18.37 -4.53 -8.43
CA ARG A 127 -19.55 -4.80 -9.27
C ARG A 127 -19.30 -6.04 -10.13
N ASN A 128 -19.47 -7.22 -9.53
CA ASN A 128 -19.52 -8.50 -10.24
C ASN A 128 -20.85 -8.69 -10.96
#